data_AF-A0A180F0G8-F1
#
_entry.id   AF-A0A180F0G8-F1
#
_cell.length_a   1.000
_cell.length_b   1.000
_cell.length_c   1.000
_cell.angle_alpha   90.00
_cell.angle_beta   90.00
_cell.angle_gamma   90.00
#
_symmetry.space_group_name_H-M   'P 1'
#
loop_
_entity.id
_entity.type
_entity.pdbx_description
1 polymer ?
#
loop_
_entity_poly.entity_id
_entity_poly.type
_entity_poly.pdbx_seq_one_letter_code
_entity_poly.pdbx_strand_id
1 'polypeptide(L)'
;MYTPGNILYFTPFYFPNGKSKDKYFLVLAHDGDDLITVSLPTSKDHIPNFLNKKHGCINDDQNKVNCYYFEGGKIISECRTFAFPLDTYVYGEQAHTLSASLLKETYKNTDTDYKILGRLSDSEFKSLKQCLMLSGSLKRGIRKRLEE
;
A
#
# COMPACT_ATOMS: atom_id res chain seq x y z
N MET A 1 -16.67 -2.07 -2.92
CA MET A 1 -16.24 -0.65 -2.99
C MET A 1 -14.92 -0.54 -2.22
N TYR A 2 -13.99 0.32 -2.64
CA TYR A 2 -12.63 0.37 -2.09
C TYR A 2 -12.67 0.71 -0.58
N THR A 3 -12.38 -0.24 0.30
CA THR A 3 -12.43 -0.08 1.75
C THR A 3 -11.03 -0.13 2.37
N PRO A 4 -10.80 0.53 3.52
CA PRO A 4 -9.53 0.45 4.23
C PRO A 4 -9.08 -1.00 4.49
N GLY A 5 -7.80 -1.27 4.21
CA GLY A 5 -7.18 -2.58 4.27
C GLY A 5 -7.28 -3.40 2.98
N ASN A 6 -8.09 -2.98 1.99
CA ASN A 6 -8.19 -3.72 0.73
C ASN A 6 -6.88 -3.69 -0.05
N ILE A 7 -6.54 -4.85 -0.60
CA ILE A 7 -5.43 -5.07 -1.53
C ILE A 7 -6.04 -5.10 -2.94
N LEU A 8 -5.71 -4.09 -3.73
CA LEU A 8 -6.16 -3.93 -5.11
C LEU A 8 -5.02 -4.31 -6.05
N TYR A 9 -5.35 -4.94 -7.17
CA TYR A 9 -4.41 -5.22 -8.24
C TYR A 9 -5.02 -4.82 -9.58
N PHE A 10 -4.40 -3.84 -10.23
CA PHE A 10 -4.84 -3.30 -11.52
C PHE A 10 -3.97 -3.89 -12.63
N THR A 11 -4.59 -4.26 -13.76
CA THR A 11 -3.93 -4.90 -14.91
C THR A 11 -4.49 -4.36 -16.23
N PRO A 12 -3.97 -3.23 -16.75
CA PRO A 12 -2.90 -2.40 -16.19
C PRO A 12 -3.44 -1.22 -15.38
N PHE A 13 -2.60 -0.61 -14.53
CA PHE A 13 -2.86 0.73 -14.01
C PHE A 13 -2.30 1.80 -14.95
N TYR A 14 -3.12 2.78 -15.33
CA TYR A 14 -2.74 3.94 -16.13
C TYR A 14 -2.27 5.11 -15.25
N PHE A 15 -1.00 5.50 -15.40
CA PHE A 15 -0.43 6.64 -14.71
C PHE A 15 -0.79 7.95 -15.43
N PRO A 16 -0.83 9.09 -14.72
CA PRO A 16 -1.11 10.40 -15.33
C PRO A 16 -0.16 10.78 -16.48
N ASN A 17 1.04 10.22 -16.52
CA ASN A 17 2.03 10.43 -17.58
C ASN A 17 1.78 9.55 -18.83
N GLY A 18 0.65 8.85 -18.91
CA GLY A 18 0.27 7.98 -20.03
C GLY A 18 0.94 6.61 -20.05
N LYS A 19 1.88 6.32 -19.13
CA LYS A 19 2.45 4.98 -18.99
C LYS A 19 1.44 4.06 -18.32
N SER A 20 1.51 2.76 -18.61
CA SER A 20 0.69 1.75 -17.95
C SER A 20 1.56 0.62 -17.39
N LYS A 21 1.18 0.10 -16.23
CA LYS A 21 1.83 -1.07 -15.61
C LYS A 21 0.88 -1.75 -14.65
N ASP A 22 0.99 -3.07 -14.56
CA ASP A 22 0.38 -3.82 -13.47
C ASP A 22 0.87 -3.31 -12.11
N LYS A 23 -0.06 -3.10 -11.20
CA LYS A 23 0.26 -2.40 -9.95
C LYS A 23 -0.65 -2.85 -8.82
N TYR A 24 -0.03 -3.14 -7.68
CA TYR A 24 -0.75 -3.33 -6.42
C TYR A 24 -0.95 -1.99 -5.73
N PHE A 25 -2.13 -1.83 -5.14
CA PHE A 25 -2.44 -0.74 -4.24
C PHE A 25 -2.99 -1.28 -2.94
N LEU A 26 -2.70 -0.59 -1.85
CA LEU A 26 -3.37 -0.81 -0.58
C LEU A 26 -4.15 0.44 -0.21
N VAL A 27 -5.42 0.26 0.17
CA VAL A 27 -6.28 1.35 0.64
C VAL A 27 -6.02 1.60 2.13
N LEU A 28 -5.53 2.79 2.48
CA LEU A 28 -5.22 3.18 3.86
C LEU A 28 -6.37 3.93 4.54
N ALA A 29 -7.12 4.71 3.79
CA ALA A 29 -8.30 5.43 4.26
C ALA A 29 -9.20 5.82 3.08
N HIS A 30 -10.44 6.18 3.39
CA HIS A 30 -11.42 6.65 2.43
C HIS A 30 -12.17 7.82 3.06
N ASP A 31 -12.25 8.94 2.35
CA ASP A 31 -12.94 10.15 2.83
C ASP A 31 -13.58 10.87 1.63
N GLY A 32 -14.91 10.81 1.55
CA GLY A 32 -15.65 11.31 0.39
C GLY A 32 -15.25 10.60 -0.91
N ASP A 33 -14.75 11.34 -1.90
CA ASP A 33 -14.23 10.77 -3.15
C ASP A 33 -12.74 10.39 -3.06
N ASP A 34 -12.05 10.82 -2.01
CA ASP A 34 -10.62 10.59 -1.87
C ASP A 34 -10.32 9.23 -1.26
N LEU A 35 -9.50 8.46 -1.97
CA LEU A 35 -8.88 7.23 -1.51
C LEU A 35 -7.42 7.49 -1.18
N ILE A 36 -7.06 7.38 0.09
CA ILE A 36 -5.66 7.38 0.48
C ILE A 36 -5.12 5.98 0.23
N THR A 37 -4.14 5.88 -0.66
CA THR A 37 -3.55 4.61 -1.05
C THR A 37 -2.03 4.66 -1.02
N VAL A 38 -1.42 3.49 -0.97
CA VAL A 38 0.01 3.31 -1.28
C VAL A 38 0.15 2.43 -2.51
N SER A 39 0.94 2.86 -3.48
CA SER A 39 1.29 2.03 -4.64
C SER A 39 2.50 1.18 -4.29
N LEU A 40 2.41 -0.13 -4.44
CA LEU A 40 3.48 -1.02 -4.01
C LEU A 40 4.45 -1.30 -5.18
N PRO A 41 5.76 -1.08 -5.03
CA PRO A 41 6.74 -1.66 -5.94
C PRO A 41 6.94 -3.14 -5.58
N THR A 42 6.99 -4.01 -6.59
CA THR A 42 7.01 -5.45 -6.36
C THR A 42 8.40 -6.04 -6.09
N SER A 43 9.49 -5.26 -6.11
CA SER A 43 10.84 -5.86 -6.05
C SER A 43 12.03 -4.96 -5.71
N LYS A 44 11.84 -3.65 -5.46
CA LYS A 44 12.96 -2.75 -5.15
C LYS A 44 12.88 -2.32 -3.69
N ASP A 45 13.91 -2.65 -2.92
CA ASP A 45 14.11 -2.13 -1.59
C ASP A 45 15.23 -1.08 -1.57
N HIS A 46 15.09 -0.13 -0.65
CA HIS A 46 16.08 0.89 -0.34
C HIS A 46 16.64 0.66 1.08
N ILE A 47 16.64 -0.60 1.55
CA ILE A 47 17.05 -0.94 2.91
C ILE A 47 18.55 -1.30 2.88
N PRO A 48 19.39 -0.61 3.67
CA PRO A 48 20.79 -0.97 3.80
C PRO A 48 20.99 -2.43 4.25
N ASN A 49 22.00 -3.10 3.68
CA ASN A 49 22.26 -4.53 3.92
C ASN A 49 22.55 -4.89 5.40
N PHE A 50 22.95 -3.92 6.22
CA PHE A 50 23.22 -4.13 7.64
C PHE A 50 21.94 -4.19 8.49
N LEU A 51 20.81 -3.72 7.97
CA LEU A 51 19.52 -3.81 8.66
C LEU A 51 18.90 -5.18 8.44
N ASN A 52 18.49 -5.82 9.54
CA ASN A 52 17.81 -7.09 9.48
C ASN A 52 16.39 -6.90 8.93
N LYS A 53 16.10 -7.53 7.77
CA LYS A 53 14.80 -7.49 7.12
C LYS A 53 13.86 -8.47 7.82
N LYS A 54 12.99 -7.95 8.69
CA LYS A 54 11.92 -8.73 9.33
C LYS A 54 10.57 -8.17 8.94
N HIS A 55 9.63 -9.07 8.64
CA HIS A 55 8.25 -8.71 8.36
C HIS A 55 7.71 -7.75 9.43
N GLY A 56 7.08 -6.67 9.00
CA GLY A 56 6.57 -5.61 9.86
C GLY A 56 7.29 -4.28 9.65
N CYS A 57 7.25 -3.43 10.67
CA CYS A 57 7.86 -2.10 10.59
C CYS A 57 9.38 -2.16 10.70
N ILE A 58 10.07 -1.53 9.74
CA ILE A 58 11.50 -1.27 9.77
C ILE A 58 11.67 0.24 9.89
N ASN A 59 12.09 0.70 11.07
CA ASN A 59 12.35 2.10 11.37
C ASN A 59 13.75 2.26 11.97
N ASP A 60 14.59 3.05 11.32
CA ASP A 60 15.92 3.45 11.77
C ASP A 60 16.09 4.95 11.54
N ASP A 61 15.89 5.72 12.61
CA ASP A 61 15.97 7.17 12.58
C ASP A 61 17.40 7.67 12.31
N GLN A 62 18.43 6.92 12.73
CA GLN A 62 19.83 7.30 12.53
C GLN A 62 20.18 7.29 11.04
N ASN A 63 19.72 6.25 10.34
CA ASN A 63 19.96 6.07 8.91
C ASN A 63 18.83 6.62 8.03
N LYS A 64 17.82 7.26 8.63
CA LYS A 64 16.64 7.83 7.95
C LYS A 64 15.89 6.81 7.09
N VAL A 65 15.81 5.57 7.56
CA VAL A 65 15.09 4.48 6.90
C VAL A 65 13.77 4.25 7.62
N ASN A 66 12.66 4.30 6.89
CA ASN A 66 11.36 3.90 7.38
C ASN A 66 10.58 3.20 6.26
N CYS A 67 10.15 1.96 6.51
CA CYS A 67 9.22 1.25 5.64
C CYS A 67 8.49 0.14 6.39
N TYR A 68 7.38 -0.30 5.83
CA TYR A 68 6.74 -1.54 6.23
C TYR A 68 7.10 -2.65 5.26
N TYR A 69 7.62 -3.76 5.77
CA TYR A 69 8.05 -4.90 4.97
C TYR A 69 7.05 -6.05 5.07
N PHE A 70 6.48 -6.43 3.94
CA PHE A 70 5.77 -7.69 3.77
C PHE A 70 6.71 -8.74 3.21
N GLU A 71 7.09 -9.69 4.06
CA GLU A 71 7.79 -10.92 3.67
C GLU A 71 7.01 -11.70 2.60
N GLY A 72 7.70 -12.06 1.51
CA GLY A 72 7.11 -12.84 0.42
C GLY A 72 6.56 -14.18 0.88
N GLY A 73 5.37 -14.54 0.40
CA GLY A 73 4.69 -15.80 0.74
C GLY A 73 4.01 -15.82 2.12
N LYS A 74 4.23 -14.80 2.97
CA LYS A 74 3.55 -14.70 4.26
C LYS A 74 2.12 -14.23 4.09
N ILE A 75 1.17 -14.98 4.67
CA ILE A 75 -0.25 -14.65 4.63
C ILE A 75 -0.52 -13.40 5.48
N ILE A 76 -1.15 -12.40 4.86
CA ILE A 76 -1.41 -11.08 5.47
C ILE A 76 -2.90 -10.71 5.53
N SER A 77 -3.78 -11.47 4.88
CA SER A 77 -5.20 -11.16 4.79
C SER A 77 -6.07 -11.83 5.88
N GLU A 78 -7.19 -11.20 6.24
CA GLU A 78 -8.16 -11.68 7.25
C GLU A 78 -8.60 -13.12 6.98
N CYS A 79 -8.98 -13.40 5.73
CA CYS A 79 -9.49 -14.72 5.33
C CYS A 79 -8.38 -15.70 4.93
N ARG A 80 -7.12 -15.38 5.20
CA ARG A 80 -5.94 -16.17 4.79
C ARG A 80 -5.86 -16.48 3.29
N THR A 81 -6.39 -15.58 2.48
CA THR A 81 -6.52 -15.72 1.03
C THR A 81 -5.36 -15.16 0.23
N PHE A 82 -4.50 -14.34 0.84
CA PHE A 82 -3.51 -13.58 0.10
C PHE A 82 -2.18 -13.41 0.85
N ALA A 83 -1.11 -13.54 0.07
CA ALA A 83 0.26 -13.20 0.39
C ALA A 83 0.87 -12.53 -0.84
N PHE A 84 1.75 -11.55 -0.65
CA PHE A 84 2.55 -11.06 -1.78
C PHE A 84 3.50 -12.16 -2.25
N PRO A 85 3.64 -12.40 -3.57
CA PRO A 85 4.51 -13.44 -4.09
C PRO A 85 6.00 -13.12 -3.90
N LEU A 86 6.33 -11.84 -3.72
CA LEU A 86 7.68 -11.33 -3.55
C LEU A 86 7.73 -10.42 -2.32
N ASP A 87 8.93 -10.22 -1.80
CA ASP A 87 9.19 -9.20 -0.79
C ASP A 87 8.69 -7.84 -1.25
N THR A 88 7.81 -7.25 -0.44
CA THR A 88 7.12 -6.01 -0.79
C THR A 88 7.34 -4.98 0.30
N TYR A 89 7.77 -3.78 -0.09
CA TYR A 89 8.16 -2.71 0.82
C TYR A 89 7.26 -1.50 0.60
N VAL A 90 6.68 -0.99 1.68
CA VAL A 90 5.80 0.19 1.68
C VAL A 90 6.52 1.37 2.29
N TYR A 91 6.68 2.44 1.51
CA TYR A 91 7.32 3.67 1.97
C TYR A 91 6.29 4.79 2.12
N GLY A 92 6.47 5.66 3.12
CA GLY A 92 5.59 6.80 3.37
C GLY A 92 5.46 7.74 2.17
N GLU A 93 6.52 7.91 1.38
CA GLU A 93 6.54 8.71 0.16
C GLU A 93 5.63 8.18 -0.96
N GLN A 94 5.32 6.88 -0.94
CA GLN A 94 4.46 6.22 -1.93
C GLN A 94 2.97 6.38 -1.60
N ALA A 95 2.65 6.95 -0.43
CA ALA A 95 1.30 7.30 -0.07
C ALA A 95 0.80 8.51 -0.88
N HIS A 96 -0.35 8.36 -1.50
CA HIS A 96 -0.97 9.38 -2.32
C HIS A 96 -2.50 9.21 -2.34
N THR A 97 -3.18 10.25 -2.82
CA THR A 97 -4.64 10.26 -2.96
C THR A 97 -5.02 9.91 -4.39
N LEU A 98 -6.02 9.04 -4.55
CA LEU A 98 -6.70 8.74 -5.81
C LEU A 98 -8.17 9.10 -5.69
N SER A 99 -8.80 9.47 -6.79
CA SER A 99 -10.25 9.70 -6.85
C SER A 99 -10.99 8.37 -7.05
N ALA A 100 -11.91 8.05 -6.14
CA ALA A 100 -12.73 6.85 -6.20
C ALA A 100 -13.64 6.86 -7.43
N SER A 101 -14.23 8.01 -7.76
CA SER A 101 -15.06 8.21 -8.95
C SER A 101 -14.25 8.01 -10.22
N LEU A 102 -13.06 8.62 -10.33
CA LEU A 102 -12.18 8.43 -11.50
C LEU A 102 -11.74 6.97 -11.66
N LEU A 103 -11.41 6.27 -10.56
CA LEU A 103 -11.08 4.85 -10.63
C LEU A 103 -12.26 4.01 -11.11
N LYS A 104 -13.49 4.31 -10.68
CA LYS A 104 -14.70 3.61 -11.15
C LYS A 104 -15.02 3.89 -12.62
N GLU A 105 -14.77 5.12 -13.08
CA GLU A 105 -14.97 5.49 -14.48
C GLU A 105 -13.94 4.82 -15.39
N THR A 106 -12.68 4.77 -14.95
CA THR A 106 -11.56 4.21 -15.71
C THR A 106 -11.60 2.68 -15.72
N TYR A 107 -11.86 2.06 -14.58
CA TYR A 107 -11.81 0.60 -14.38
C TYR A 107 -13.22 0.10 -14.05
N LYS A 108 -14.01 -0.17 -15.10
CA LYS A 108 -15.44 -0.49 -15.00
C LYS A 108 -15.70 -1.93 -14.62
N ASN A 109 -14.82 -2.84 -15.06
CA ASN A 109 -15.03 -4.27 -14.92
C ASN A 109 -14.10 -4.84 -13.85
N THR A 110 -14.69 -5.22 -12.71
CA THR A 110 -14.00 -6.08 -11.75
C THR A 110 -13.64 -7.41 -12.43
N ASP A 111 -12.47 -7.96 -12.11
CA ASP A 111 -11.84 -9.17 -12.67
C ASP A 111 -11.11 -9.04 -14.01
N THR A 112 -11.45 -8.03 -14.81
CA THR A 112 -10.73 -7.71 -16.06
C THR A 112 -9.77 -6.53 -15.87
N ASP A 113 -10.28 -5.43 -15.32
CA ASP A 113 -9.52 -4.18 -15.18
C ASP A 113 -8.75 -4.13 -13.85
N TYR A 114 -9.37 -4.67 -12.79
CA TYR A 114 -8.78 -4.78 -11.47
C TYR A 114 -9.39 -5.91 -10.64
N LYS A 115 -8.66 -6.37 -9.63
CA LYS A 115 -9.09 -7.37 -8.65
C LYS A 115 -8.94 -6.85 -7.24
N ILE A 116 -9.88 -7.18 -6.37
CA ILE A 116 -9.72 -7.07 -4.92
C ILE A 116 -9.23 -8.42 -4.43
N LEU A 117 -7.95 -8.50 -4.08
CA LEU A 117 -7.30 -9.77 -3.73
C LEU A 117 -7.56 -10.20 -2.28
N GLY A 118 -8.04 -9.27 -1.46
CA GLY A 118 -8.40 -9.50 -0.07
C GLY A 118 -8.31 -8.21 0.74
N ARG A 119 -8.44 -8.35 2.05
CA ARG A 119 -8.27 -7.29 3.04
C ARG A 119 -7.22 -7.73 4.04
N LEU A 120 -6.26 -6.85 4.37
CA LEU A 120 -5.28 -7.11 5.43
C LEU A 120 -5.98 -7.45 6.74
N SER A 121 -5.39 -8.36 7.53
CA SER A 121 -5.85 -8.56 8.91
C SER A 121 -5.82 -7.26 9.70
N ASP A 122 -6.76 -7.08 10.63
CA ASP A 122 -6.84 -5.86 11.43
C ASP A 122 -5.52 -5.54 12.15
N SER A 123 -4.82 -6.55 12.66
CA SER A 123 -3.50 -6.39 13.28
C SER A 123 -2.46 -5.91 12.27
N GLU A 124 -2.41 -6.52 11.10
CA GLU A 124 -1.46 -6.18 10.04
C GLU A 124 -1.69 -4.76 9.51
N PHE A 125 -2.96 -4.42 9.30
CA PHE A 125 -3.36 -3.10 8.84
C PHE A 125 -3.02 -2.00 9.87
N LYS A 126 -3.26 -2.27 11.16
CA LYS A 126 -2.89 -1.36 12.25
C LYS A 126 -1.37 -1.17 12.32
N SER A 127 -0.60 -2.25 12.26
CA SER A 127 0.87 -2.21 12.27
C SER A 127 1.43 -1.43 11.08
N LEU A 128 0.86 -1.61 9.90
CA LEU A 128 1.21 -0.82 8.73
C LEU A 128 0.94 0.67 8.94
N LYS A 129 -0.28 1.05 9.33
CA LYS A 129 -0.64 2.46 9.56
C LYS A 129 0.31 3.09 10.56
N GLN A 130 0.54 2.44 11.70
CA GLN A 130 1.46 2.92 12.73
C GLN A 130 2.88 3.11 12.19
N CYS A 131 3.39 2.19 11.39
CA CYS A 131 4.71 2.31 10.81
C CYS A 131 4.84 3.50 9.84
N LEU A 132 3.85 3.69 8.97
CA LEU A 132 3.81 4.84 8.05
C LEU A 132 3.74 6.17 8.82
N MET A 133 3.07 6.18 9.96
CA MET A 133 3.01 7.34 10.86
C MET A 133 4.36 7.66 11.51
N LEU A 134 5.32 6.73 11.59
CA LEU A 134 6.69 7.06 12.02
C LEU A 134 7.50 7.72 10.89
N SER A 135 7.06 7.57 9.63
CA SER A 135 7.81 8.02 8.46
C SER A 135 7.89 9.54 8.34
N GLY A 136 9.10 10.10 8.34
CA GLY A 136 9.32 11.50 8.02
C GLY A 136 8.96 11.88 6.57
N SER A 137 8.87 10.90 5.66
CA SER A 137 8.50 11.12 4.25
C SER A 137 7.00 11.06 3.98
N LEU A 138 6.18 10.69 4.97
CA LEU A 138 4.72 10.68 4.84
C LEU A 138 4.20 12.13 4.76
N LYS A 139 3.52 12.46 3.67
CA LYS A 139 2.95 13.81 3.44
C LYS A 139 2.03 14.22 4.60
N ARG A 140 2.22 15.44 5.11
CA ARG A 140 1.48 16.00 6.26
C ARG A 140 -0.05 15.90 6.11
N GLY A 141 -0.59 16.16 4.91
CA GLY A 141 -2.02 16.06 4.66
C GLY A 141 -2.56 14.64 4.75
N ILE A 142 -1.80 13.65 4.27
CA ILE A 142 -2.16 12.22 4.38
C ILE A 142 -2.07 11.78 5.83
N ARG A 143 -0.98 12.16 6.52
CA ARG A 143 -0.77 11.86 7.95
C ARG A 143 -2.00 12.22 8.79
N LYS A 144 -2.50 13.45 8.67
CA LYS A 144 -3.69 13.91 9.41
C LYS A 144 -4.92 13.03 9.15
N ARG A 145 -5.16 12.64 7.90
CA ARG A 145 -6.31 11.81 7.50
C ARG A 145 -6.16 10.32 7.86
N LEU A 146 -4.97 9.89 8.28
CA LEU A 146 -4.74 8.54 8.81
C LEU A 146 -4.90 8.48 10.34
N GLU A 147 -4.87 9.62 11.04
CA GLU A 147 -5.08 9.75 12.48
C GLU A 147 -6.57 9.73 12.86
N GLU A 148 -7.43 10.13 11.92
CA GLU A 148 -8.90 10.08 11.99
C GLU A 148 -9.44 8.64 11.85
#